data_AF-S9QL12-F1
#
_entry.id   AF-S9QL12-F1
#
_cell.length_a   1.000
_cell.length_b   1.000
_cell.length_c   1.000
_cell.angle_alpha   90.00
_cell.angle_beta   90.00
_cell.angle_gamma   90.00
#
_symmetry.space_group_name_H-M   'P 1'
#
loop_
_entity.id
_entity.type
_entity.pdbx_description
1 polymer ?
#
loop_
_entity_poly.entity_id
_entity_poly.type
_entity_poly.pdbx_seq_one_letter_code
_entity_poly.pdbx_strand_id
1 'polypeptide(L)'
;MANIHFIWWGPVRGPECYATPNAIARYSGLFHKLKFWCRAEDRQAFRQVLDTRIEIIGINKSFLQLAQNQRGLLAQKDFQDATWVLHELNRHKAFSAVKDLLSLLVLYTQGGIYLDTTTRLSAMAERMKYMGQQNLNKGIEQLGGEPRVVLLEDTIPHAPLLQTTQAILFGEDDSGKGSPKPIDVPLIDVWALYSPPGHAAFKTMLLSYVSRANRMGLNQTRTPANVFSKIGDEEVHGVDLLQDREGRELRNKLIGNLIIRSVYDGLLVNCSNLDGEQLANYAWPTLPLAQSDKQNPDEHSLFVPSLGIVKTYRNTWRNQVL
;
A
#
# COMPACT_ATOMS: atom_id res chain seq x y z
N MET A 1 -2.38 22.46 3.91
CA MET A 1 -2.84 21.50 4.94
C MET A 1 -3.14 20.18 4.25
N ALA A 2 -2.32 19.15 4.44
CA ALA A 2 -2.54 17.85 3.81
C ALA A 2 -3.40 16.93 4.69
N ASN A 3 -4.03 15.93 4.08
CA ASN A 3 -4.60 14.82 4.82
C ASN A 3 -3.50 13.77 5.07
N ILE A 4 -3.45 13.21 6.27
CA ILE A 4 -2.66 12.00 6.56
C ILE A 4 -3.65 10.90 6.95
N HIS A 5 -3.59 9.80 6.24
CA HIS A 5 -4.51 8.69 6.31
C HIS A 5 -3.83 7.46 6.92
N PHE A 6 -4.47 6.91 7.95
CA PHE A 6 -4.16 5.60 8.50
C PHE A 6 -5.33 4.68 8.23
N ILE A 7 -5.08 3.43 7.88
CA ILE A 7 -6.13 2.44 7.62
C ILE A 7 -5.88 1.21 8.48
N TRP A 8 -6.88 0.84 9.27
CA TRP A 8 -6.88 -0.40 10.04
C TRP A 8 -8.13 -1.19 9.74
N TRP A 9 -7.97 -2.47 9.39
CA TRP A 9 -9.07 -3.33 8.99
C TRP A 9 -9.13 -4.58 9.85
N GLY A 10 -9.70 -4.43 11.05
CA GLY A 10 -9.83 -5.47 12.06
C GLY A 10 -10.19 -4.87 13.41
N PRO A 11 -10.47 -5.70 14.42
CA PRO A 11 -10.76 -5.20 15.76
C PRO A 11 -9.54 -4.47 16.35
N VAL A 12 -9.79 -3.63 17.36
CA VAL A 12 -8.72 -3.01 18.17
C VAL A 12 -7.92 -4.13 18.83
N ARG A 13 -6.64 -4.24 18.47
CA ARG A 13 -5.70 -5.22 19.02
C ARG A 13 -4.42 -4.46 19.32
N GLY A 14 -4.16 -4.29 20.61
CA GLY A 14 -2.93 -3.73 21.15
C GLY A 14 -2.47 -2.38 20.59
N PRO A 15 -1.30 -1.90 21.04
CA PRO A 15 -0.74 -0.63 20.58
C PRO A 15 -0.41 -0.59 19.09
N GLU A 16 -0.20 -1.73 18.43
CA GLU A 16 0.17 -1.80 17.01
C GLU A 16 -0.83 -1.14 16.05
N CYS A 17 -2.10 -1.01 16.46
CA CYS A 17 -3.13 -0.41 15.63
C CYS A 17 -3.32 1.11 15.82
N TYR A 18 -2.83 1.69 16.92
CA TYR A 18 -3.06 3.10 17.26
C TYR A 18 -1.85 3.88 17.77
N ALA A 19 -0.75 3.22 18.16
CA ALA A 19 0.43 3.88 18.73
C ALA A 19 1.03 4.91 17.76
N THR A 20 1.18 4.52 16.49
CA THR A 20 1.71 5.40 15.45
C THR A 20 0.79 6.56 15.11
N PRO A 21 -0.51 6.35 14.80
CA PRO A 21 -1.44 7.45 14.61
C PRO A 21 -1.40 8.45 15.78
N ASN A 22 -1.37 7.95 17.02
CA ASN A 22 -1.30 8.78 18.22
C ASN A 22 0.03 9.53 18.35
N ALA A 23 1.15 8.87 18.05
CA ALA A 23 2.44 9.53 18.00
C ALA A 23 2.38 10.67 16.99
N ILE A 24 2.01 10.38 15.74
CA ILE A 24 1.92 11.39 14.68
C ILE A 24 0.97 12.53 15.08
N ALA A 25 -0.18 12.27 15.69
CA ALA A 25 -1.06 13.31 16.22
C ALA A 25 -0.37 14.23 17.23
N ARG A 26 0.44 13.68 18.13
CA ARG A 26 1.20 14.45 19.10
C ARG A 26 2.28 15.32 18.46
N TYR A 27 2.93 14.85 17.40
CA TYR A 27 4.06 15.54 16.77
C TYR A 27 3.69 16.43 15.59
N SER A 28 2.65 16.12 14.81
CA SER A 28 2.27 16.90 13.63
C SER A 28 1.71 18.28 13.97
N GLY A 29 1.27 18.48 15.22
CA GLY A 29 0.55 19.70 15.62
C GLY A 29 -0.80 19.83 14.89
N LEU A 30 -1.28 21.06 14.70
CA LEU A 30 -2.56 21.39 14.04
C LEU A 30 -2.46 21.53 12.51
N PHE A 31 -1.31 21.22 11.89
CA PHE A 31 -1.02 21.57 10.49
C PHE A 31 -1.53 20.58 9.45
N HIS A 32 -1.98 19.39 9.86
CA HIS A 32 -2.50 18.35 8.97
C HIS A 32 -3.80 17.78 9.52
N LYS A 33 -4.67 17.31 8.62
CA LYS A 33 -5.88 16.58 9.00
C LYS A 33 -5.55 15.11 9.11
N LEU A 34 -5.59 14.58 10.33
CA LEU A 34 -5.33 13.17 10.57
C LEU A 34 -6.63 12.39 10.48
N LYS A 35 -6.66 11.37 9.64
CA LYS A 35 -7.83 10.54 9.39
C LYS A 35 -7.49 9.08 9.64
N PHE A 36 -8.31 8.41 10.45
CA PHE A 36 -8.18 6.99 10.73
C PHE A 36 -9.40 6.25 10.19
N TRP A 37 -9.15 5.41 9.19
CA TRP A 37 -10.15 4.62 8.49
C TRP A 37 -10.25 3.24 9.14
N CYS A 38 -11.46 2.86 9.54
CA CYS A 38 -11.72 1.56 10.15
C CYS A 38 -13.08 1.00 9.73
N ARG A 39 -13.40 -0.23 10.14
CA ARG A 39 -14.75 -0.77 9.99
C ARG A 39 -15.72 0.05 10.85
N ALA A 40 -16.92 0.29 10.34
CA ALA A 40 -17.90 1.11 11.04
C ALA A 40 -18.23 0.60 12.45
N GLU A 41 -18.28 -0.72 12.62
CA GLU A 41 -18.51 -1.38 13.91
C GLU A 41 -17.37 -1.17 14.93
N ASP A 42 -16.12 -0.95 14.47
CA ASP A 42 -14.96 -0.76 15.36
C ASP A 42 -14.76 0.71 15.76
N ARG A 43 -15.51 1.64 15.16
CA ARG A 43 -15.32 3.09 15.33
C ARG A 43 -15.33 3.53 16.80
N GLN A 44 -16.26 3.00 17.59
CA GLN A 44 -16.40 3.37 18.99
C GLN A 44 -15.24 2.85 19.84
N ALA A 45 -14.74 1.64 19.56
CA ALA A 45 -13.58 1.09 20.23
C ALA A 45 -12.32 1.92 19.91
N PHE A 46 -12.12 2.30 18.65
CA PHE A 46 -11.01 3.17 18.26
C PHE A 46 -11.09 4.56 18.89
N ARG A 47 -12.30 5.09 19.13
CA ARG A 47 -12.50 6.39 19.79
C ARG A 47 -12.00 6.42 21.24
N GLN A 48 -11.88 5.27 21.89
CA GLN A 48 -11.36 5.17 23.26
C GLN A 48 -9.84 5.19 23.31
N VAL A 49 -9.15 4.83 22.22
CA VAL A 49 -7.69 4.64 22.20
C VAL A 49 -6.96 5.64 21.31
N LEU A 50 -7.62 6.23 20.32
CA LEU A 50 -7.02 7.24 19.43
C LEU A 50 -7.07 8.65 20.05
N ASP A 51 -6.06 9.44 19.72
CA ASP A 51 -5.98 10.86 20.05
C ASP A 51 -7.18 11.63 19.47
N THR A 52 -7.75 12.55 20.25
CA THR A 52 -8.98 13.29 19.88
C THR A 52 -8.81 14.18 18.66
N ARG A 53 -7.57 14.46 18.23
CA ARG A 53 -7.26 15.19 16.99
C ARG A 53 -7.39 14.34 15.73
N ILE A 54 -7.51 13.02 15.88
CA ILE A 54 -7.65 12.09 14.76
C ILE A 54 -9.13 11.93 14.44
N GLU A 55 -9.51 12.27 13.21
CA GLU A 55 -10.85 12.04 12.70
C GLU A 55 -11.04 10.53 12.42
N ILE A 56 -11.92 9.88 13.17
CA ILE A 56 -12.21 8.46 13.00
C ILE A 56 -13.38 8.27 12.03
N ILE A 57 -13.08 7.65 10.90
CA ILE A 57 -14.03 7.42 9.81
C ILE A 57 -14.34 5.92 9.72
N GLY A 58 -15.58 5.57 10.03
CA GLY A 58 -16.09 4.22 9.88
C GLY A 58 -16.54 3.99 8.44
N ILE A 59 -15.91 3.07 7.74
CA ILE A 59 -16.30 2.68 6.39
C ILE A 59 -17.56 1.83 6.49
N ASN A 60 -18.63 2.36 5.90
CA ASN A 60 -19.92 1.70 5.75
C ASN A 60 -20.41 1.87 4.30
N LYS A 61 -21.61 1.38 4.00
CA LYS A 61 -22.24 1.57 2.67
C LYS A 61 -22.32 3.04 2.25
N SER A 62 -22.47 3.97 3.20
CA SER A 62 -22.55 5.40 2.90
C SER A 62 -21.20 6.03 2.53
N PHE A 63 -20.06 5.53 3.07
CA PHE A 63 -18.74 5.97 2.60
C PHE A 63 -18.52 5.58 1.14
N LEU A 64 -18.92 4.35 0.78
CA LEU A 64 -18.86 3.88 -0.60
C LEU A 64 -19.75 4.76 -1.51
N GLN A 65 -20.96 5.09 -1.07
CA GLN A 65 -21.80 6.06 -1.79
C GLN A 65 -21.19 7.47 -1.85
N LEU A 66 -20.44 7.90 -0.84
CA LEU A 66 -19.80 9.22 -0.83
C LEU A 66 -18.58 9.28 -1.78
N ALA A 67 -17.81 8.19 -1.87
CA ALA A 67 -16.77 8.00 -2.88
C ALA A 67 -17.37 7.99 -4.30
N GLN A 68 -18.55 7.37 -4.48
CA GLN A 68 -19.32 7.43 -5.72
C GLN A 68 -19.81 8.85 -6.05
N ASN A 69 -20.21 9.63 -5.03
CA ASN A 69 -20.78 10.97 -5.18
C ASN A 69 -19.73 12.09 -5.33
N GLN A 70 -18.44 11.79 -5.15
CA GLN A 70 -17.36 12.72 -5.52
C GLN A 70 -17.19 12.77 -7.06
N ARG A 71 -18.19 13.42 -7.68
CA ARG A 71 -18.25 14.03 -9.03
C ARG A 71 -17.31 13.44 -10.09
N GLY A 72 -17.55 12.20 -10.51
CA GLY A 72 -17.08 11.69 -11.81
C GLY A 72 -15.61 11.28 -11.90
N LEU A 73 -14.91 11.12 -10.78
CA LEU A 73 -13.52 10.64 -10.78
C LEU A 73 -13.42 9.17 -11.28
N LEU A 74 -14.30 8.29 -10.81
CA LEU A 74 -14.44 6.91 -11.30
C LEU A 74 -15.74 6.74 -12.09
N ALA A 75 -15.69 5.90 -13.13
CA ALA A 75 -16.91 5.44 -13.77
C ALA A 75 -17.71 4.58 -12.78
N GLN A 76 -19.04 4.58 -12.90
CA GLN A 76 -19.91 3.81 -11.99
C GLN A 76 -19.54 2.32 -11.95
N LYS A 77 -19.22 1.73 -13.11
CA LYS A 77 -18.79 0.35 -13.22
C LYS A 77 -17.50 0.09 -12.44
N ASP A 78 -16.47 0.93 -12.63
CA ASP A 78 -15.18 0.79 -11.94
C ASP A 78 -15.34 0.85 -10.42
N PHE A 79 -16.22 1.74 -9.94
CA PHE A 79 -16.53 1.88 -8.54
C PHE A 79 -17.26 0.64 -7.97
N GLN A 80 -18.21 0.09 -8.73
CA GLN A 80 -18.90 -1.16 -8.37
C GLN A 80 -17.94 -2.34 -8.31
N ASP A 81 -17.03 -2.47 -9.28
CA ASP A 81 -16.02 -3.53 -9.33
C ASP A 81 -15.06 -3.42 -8.13
N ALA A 82 -14.58 -2.21 -7.81
CA ALA A 82 -13.73 -1.99 -6.63
C ALA A 82 -14.45 -2.33 -5.32
N THR A 83 -15.72 -1.95 -5.20
CA THR A 83 -16.55 -2.24 -4.03
C THR A 83 -16.78 -3.75 -3.87
N TRP A 84 -17.00 -4.46 -4.98
CA TRP A 84 -17.16 -5.90 -4.98
C TRP A 84 -15.87 -6.62 -4.55
N VAL A 85 -14.72 -6.25 -5.12
CA VAL A 85 -13.42 -6.79 -4.69
C VAL A 85 -13.17 -6.54 -3.21
N LEU A 86 -13.44 -5.32 -2.73
CA LEU A 86 -13.31 -4.97 -1.32
C LEU A 86 -14.19 -5.86 -0.42
N HIS A 87 -15.44 -6.09 -0.83
CA HIS A 87 -16.37 -6.95 -0.10
C HIS A 87 -15.84 -8.38 0.03
N GLU A 88 -15.36 -8.96 -1.08
CA GLU A 88 -14.85 -10.33 -1.12
C GLU A 88 -13.54 -10.49 -0.34
N LEU A 89 -12.59 -9.56 -0.49
CA LEU A 89 -11.36 -9.55 0.32
C LEU A 89 -11.69 -9.48 1.83
N ASN A 90 -12.67 -8.66 2.21
CA ASN A 90 -13.12 -8.58 3.59
C ASN A 90 -13.77 -9.88 4.07
N ARG A 91 -14.66 -10.47 3.28
CA ARG A 91 -15.33 -11.76 3.56
C ARG A 91 -14.32 -12.87 3.82
N HIS A 92 -13.22 -12.86 3.05
CA HIS A 92 -12.10 -13.79 3.13
C HIS A 92 -11.05 -13.45 4.20
N LYS A 93 -11.28 -12.40 4.99
CA LYS A 93 -10.35 -11.89 6.00
C LYS A 93 -8.96 -11.55 5.44
N ALA A 94 -8.87 -11.17 4.17
CA ALA A 94 -7.66 -10.71 3.50
C ALA A 94 -7.38 -9.24 3.88
N PHE A 95 -7.23 -8.96 5.18
CA PHE A 95 -7.23 -7.59 5.71
C PHE A 95 -6.10 -6.72 5.18
N SER A 96 -4.92 -7.29 4.89
CA SER A 96 -3.84 -6.54 4.23
C SER A 96 -4.25 -6.07 2.83
N ALA A 97 -4.86 -6.94 2.03
CA ALA A 97 -5.36 -6.59 0.69
C ALA A 97 -6.46 -5.52 0.76
N VAL A 98 -7.35 -5.62 1.76
CA VAL A 98 -8.36 -4.59 2.01
C VAL A 98 -7.70 -3.23 2.27
N LYS A 99 -6.66 -3.16 3.12
CA LYS A 99 -5.92 -1.92 3.37
C LYS A 99 -5.28 -1.37 2.10
N ASP A 100 -4.69 -2.24 1.27
CA ASP A 100 -4.05 -1.84 0.01
C ASP A 100 -5.07 -1.17 -0.93
N LEU A 101 -6.19 -1.85 -1.21
CA LEU A 101 -7.26 -1.32 -2.06
C LEU A 101 -7.86 -0.02 -1.49
N LEU A 102 -8.10 0.03 -0.18
CA LEU A 102 -8.62 1.23 0.48
C LEU A 102 -7.63 2.39 0.43
N SER A 103 -6.32 2.13 0.53
CA SER A 103 -5.31 3.20 0.44
C SER A 103 -5.31 3.86 -0.93
N LEU A 104 -5.41 3.07 -2.01
CA LEU A 104 -5.54 3.58 -3.37
C LEU A 104 -6.84 4.36 -3.55
N LEU A 105 -7.97 3.83 -3.09
CA LEU A 105 -9.28 4.50 -3.22
C LEU A 105 -9.33 5.82 -2.42
N VAL A 106 -8.83 5.82 -1.18
CA VAL A 106 -8.78 7.02 -0.33
C VAL A 106 -7.87 8.08 -0.93
N LEU A 107 -6.66 7.71 -1.36
CA LEU A 107 -5.73 8.67 -1.97
C LEU A 107 -6.24 9.19 -3.30
N TYR A 108 -6.88 8.35 -4.12
CA TYR A 108 -7.49 8.82 -5.36
C TYR A 108 -8.62 9.82 -5.12
N THR A 109 -9.45 9.61 -4.09
CA THR A 109 -10.61 10.48 -3.82
C THR A 109 -10.25 11.73 -3.01
N GLN A 110 -9.35 11.63 -2.04
CA GLN A 110 -9.07 12.70 -1.07
C GLN A 110 -7.65 13.28 -1.16
N GLY A 111 -6.76 12.63 -1.91
CA GLY A 111 -5.34 12.93 -1.93
C GLY A 111 -4.70 12.83 -0.55
N GLY A 112 -3.51 13.41 -0.40
CA GLY A 112 -2.76 13.41 0.85
C GLY A 112 -1.78 12.24 0.95
N ILE A 113 -1.41 11.89 2.18
CA ILE A 113 -0.45 10.83 2.46
C ILE A 113 -1.16 9.66 3.12
N TYR A 114 -0.90 8.44 2.67
CA TYR A 114 -1.19 7.22 3.40
C TYR A 114 0.07 6.76 4.15
N LEU A 115 -0.08 6.40 5.41
CA LEU A 115 0.96 5.78 6.23
C LEU A 115 0.40 4.49 6.85
N ASP A 116 1.15 3.39 6.75
CA ASP A 116 0.80 2.17 7.48
C ASP A 116 0.85 2.43 9.00
N THR A 117 -0.09 1.83 9.72
CA THR A 117 -0.21 1.91 11.19
C THR A 117 1.03 1.42 11.95
N THR A 118 1.92 0.69 11.30
CA THR A 118 3.18 0.19 11.88
C THR A 118 4.41 1.02 11.50
N THR A 119 4.25 2.07 10.68
CA THR A 119 5.27 3.11 10.47
C THR A 119 5.51 3.84 11.80
N ARG A 120 6.69 4.37 12.08
CA ARG A 120 7.01 5.10 13.31
C ARG A 120 7.67 6.42 12.95
N LEU A 121 7.72 7.37 13.87
CA LEU A 121 8.64 8.49 13.73
C LEU A 121 10.04 8.03 14.12
N SER A 122 11.09 8.50 13.45
CA SER A 122 12.44 8.11 13.85
C SER A 122 12.74 8.62 15.26
N ALA A 123 13.55 7.91 16.05
CA ALA A 123 14.02 8.41 17.34
C ALA A 123 14.75 9.77 17.17
N MET A 124 15.35 10.02 16.01
CA MET A 124 15.90 11.32 15.64
C MET A 124 14.81 12.39 15.42
N ALA A 125 13.68 12.06 14.79
CA ALA A 125 12.51 12.93 14.67
C ALA A 125 11.81 13.16 16.03
N GLU A 126 11.81 12.17 16.92
CA GLU A 126 11.30 12.29 18.28
C GLU A 126 12.23 13.15 19.17
N ARG A 127 13.56 12.98 19.03
CA ARG A 127 14.60 13.77 19.73
C ARG A 127 14.66 15.21 19.20
N MET A 128 14.58 15.41 17.89
CA MET A 128 14.45 16.71 17.24
C MET A 128 12.97 17.01 16.94
N LYS A 129 12.15 17.18 17.99
CA LYS A 129 10.72 17.59 17.91
C LYS A 129 10.43 18.65 16.83
N TYR A 130 11.37 19.55 16.56
CA TYR A 130 11.27 20.58 15.53
C TYR A 130 11.64 20.12 14.11
N MET A 131 12.63 19.25 13.91
CA MET A 131 13.07 18.85 12.57
C MET A 131 12.20 17.76 11.96
N GLY A 132 11.71 16.79 12.74
CA GLY A 132 10.77 15.78 12.23
C GLY A 132 9.47 16.42 11.73
N GLN A 133 8.94 17.38 12.49
CA GLN A 133 7.75 18.15 12.11
C GLN A 133 8.01 19.05 10.89
N GLN A 134 9.15 19.75 10.85
CA GLN A 134 9.52 20.55 9.68
C GLN A 134 9.78 19.69 8.45
N ASN A 135 10.36 18.51 8.58
CA ASN A 135 10.64 17.62 7.45
C ASN A 135 9.35 17.01 6.91
N LEU A 136 8.42 16.54 7.76
CA LEU A 136 7.12 16.07 7.27
C LEU A 136 6.37 17.19 6.53
N ASN A 137 6.35 18.41 7.07
CA ASN A 137 5.70 19.56 6.43
C ASN A 137 6.38 19.97 5.13
N LYS A 138 7.71 20.18 5.14
CA LYS A 138 8.50 20.53 3.96
C LYS A 138 8.43 19.42 2.92
N GLY A 139 8.53 18.17 3.35
CA GLY A 139 8.42 16.98 2.52
C GLY A 139 7.08 16.96 1.80
N ILE A 140 5.97 17.21 2.51
CA ILE A 140 4.62 17.36 1.93
C ILE A 140 4.53 18.54 0.97
N GLU A 141 5.06 19.70 1.34
CA GLU A 141 5.04 20.91 0.51
C GLU A 141 5.86 20.75 -0.77
N GLN A 142 6.92 19.95 -0.73
CA GLN A 142 7.82 19.67 -1.85
C GLN A 142 7.31 18.59 -2.81
N LEU A 143 6.16 17.95 -2.55
CA LEU A 143 5.65 16.84 -3.39
C LEU A 143 5.17 17.30 -4.77
N GLY A 144 5.11 18.61 -5.03
CA GLY A 144 4.97 19.18 -6.39
C GLY A 144 3.68 18.81 -7.12
N GLY A 145 2.70 18.23 -6.42
CA GLY A 145 1.47 17.72 -7.03
C GLY A 145 1.62 16.37 -7.75
N GLU A 146 2.75 15.68 -7.62
CA GLU A 146 2.98 14.38 -8.27
C GLU A 146 2.89 13.22 -7.27
N PRO A 147 2.46 12.01 -7.68
CA PRO A 147 2.38 10.88 -6.78
C PRO A 147 3.75 10.51 -6.23
N ARG A 148 3.79 9.98 -5.01
CA ARG A 148 5.02 9.43 -4.41
C ARG A 148 4.79 8.08 -3.76
N VAL A 149 5.80 7.21 -3.84
CA VAL A 149 5.83 5.88 -3.22
C VAL A 149 7.17 5.66 -2.52
N VAL A 150 7.34 4.58 -1.74
CA VAL A 150 8.63 4.31 -1.10
C VAL A 150 9.53 3.50 -2.03
N LEU A 151 10.80 3.91 -2.15
CA LEU A 151 11.89 3.14 -2.78
C LEU A 151 12.67 2.36 -1.73
N LEU A 152 12.88 1.06 -1.95
CA LEU A 152 13.72 0.20 -1.12
C LEU A 152 15.18 0.25 -1.65
N GLU A 153 16.08 0.79 -0.81
CA GLU A 153 17.53 0.97 -1.02
C GLU A 153 18.01 1.87 -2.18
N ASP A 154 19.04 2.68 -1.91
CA ASP A 154 19.65 3.67 -2.82
C ASP A 154 20.66 3.06 -3.83
N THR A 155 21.09 1.81 -3.64
CA THR A 155 22.06 1.14 -4.52
C THR A 155 21.35 0.24 -5.51
N ILE A 156 20.55 0.81 -6.40
CA ILE A 156 19.64 0.15 -7.37
C ILE A 156 20.02 -1.33 -7.63
N PRO A 157 19.53 -2.30 -6.83
CA PRO A 157 19.52 -3.68 -7.23
C PRO A 157 18.32 -3.72 -8.17
N HIS A 158 18.57 -3.58 -9.46
CA HIS A 158 17.51 -3.74 -10.45
C HIS A 158 16.88 -5.11 -10.21
N ALA A 159 15.55 -5.15 -10.06
CA ALA A 159 14.85 -6.42 -9.99
C ALA A 159 14.68 -6.91 -11.44
N PRO A 160 15.38 -7.96 -11.92
CA PRO A 160 15.16 -8.51 -13.27
C PRO A 160 13.78 -9.22 -13.41
N LEU A 161 12.83 -8.91 -12.54
CA LEU A 161 11.76 -9.80 -12.10
C LEU A 161 10.40 -9.54 -12.73
N LEU A 162 10.27 -8.62 -13.69
CA LEU A 162 9.01 -8.50 -14.42
C LEU A 162 8.69 -9.70 -15.33
N GLN A 163 9.57 -10.71 -15.43
CA GLN A 163 9.42 -11.76 -16.44
C GLN A 163 9.31 -13.23 -16.00
N THR A 164 9.84 -13.68 -14.87
CA THR A 164 10.18 -15.13 -14.81
C THR A 164 9.33 -16.01 -13.90
N THR A 165 8.33 -15.50 -13.17
CA THR A 165 7.32 -16.38 -12.51
C THR A 165 5.99 -15.68 -12.24
N GLN A 166 6.00 -14.35 -12.13
CA GLN A 166 4.82 -13.53 -11.82
C GLN A 166 4.03 -13.06 -13.05
N ALA A 167 4.67 -12.94 -14.22
CA ALA A 167 4.00 -12.61 -15.47
C ALA A 167 2.95 -13.67 -15.87
N ILE A 168 3.21 -14.93 -15.55
CA ILE A 168 2.29 -16.07 -15.76
C ILE A 168 1.14 -16.07 -14.73
N LEU A 169 1.41 -15.65 -13.48
CA LEU A 169 0.42 -15.64 -12.39
C LEU A 169 -0.52 -14.43 -12.37
N PHE A 170 -0.13 -13.31 -13.00
CA PHE A 170 -0.82 -12.03 -12.84
C PHE A 170 -1.38 -11.44 -14.14
N GLY A 171 -1.32 -12.22 -15.22
CA GLY A 171 -1.97 -11.96 -16.51
C GLY A 171 -1.53 -10.65 -17.16
N GLU A 172 -0.52 -10.73 -18.04
CA GLU A 172 -0.22 -9.92 -19.25
C GLU A 172 1.27 -10.19 -19.59
N ASP A 173 1.72 -10.48 -20.82
CA ASP A 173 1.14 -10.32 -22.14
C ASP A 173 1.54 -11.49 -23.05
N ASP A 174 0.56 -11.96 -23.81
CA ASP A 174 0.72 -12.85 -24.97
C ASP A 174 1.25 -12.02 -26.17
N SER A 175 2.33 -11.26 -25.98
CA SER A 175 3.01 -10.59 -27.08
C SER A 175 3.79 -11.66 -27.84
N GLY A 176 3.09 -12.31 -28.77
CA GLY A 176 3.65 -13.30 -29.66
C GLY A 176 5.02 -12.88 -30.21
N LYS A 177 5.97 -13.81 -30.17
CA LYS A 177 7.30 -13.75 -30.76
C LYS A 177 8.29 -12.79 -30.09
N GLY A 178 8.87 -13.28 -29.00
CA GLY A 178 10.06 -12.74 -28.37
C GLY A 178 9.82 -12.59 -26.88
N SER A 179 10.59 -13.29 -26.05
CA SER A 179 10.60 -13.01 -24.61
C SER A 179 10.85 -11.51 -24.47
N PRO A 180 9.96 -10.73 -23.83
CA PRO A 180 10.23 -9.32 -23.60
C PRO A 180 11.57 -9.22 -22.87
N LYS A 181 12.32 -8.12 -23.05
CA LYS A 181 13.58 -7.95 -22.31
C LYS A 181 13.27 -7.60 -20.85
N PRO A 182 14.00 -8.13 -19.86
CA PRO A 182 13.81 -7.73 -18.48
C PRO A 182 13.92 -6.21 -18.39
N ILE A 183 12.95 -5.58 -17.74
CA ILE A 183 12.99 -4.14 -17.49
C ILE A 183 13.46 -3.98 -16.05
N ASP A 184 14.58 -3.31 -15.94
CA ASP A 184 15.24 -2.97 -14.70
C ASP A 184 14.46 -1.86 -13.99
N VAL A 185 13.60 -2.25 -13.05
CA VAL A 185 12.74 -1.33 -12.29
C VAL A 185 13.21 -1.17 -10.84
N PRO A 186 13.09 0.03 -10.26
CA PRO A 186 13.45 0.28 -8.86
C PRO A 186 12.52 -0.47 -7.91
N LEU A 187 13.07 -1.15 -6.89
CA LEU A 187 12.26 -1.90 -5.93
C LEU A 187 11.42 -0.97 -5.04
N ILE A 188 10.09 -1.06 -5.12
CA ILE A 188 9.18 -0.20 -4.35
C ILE A 188 8.51 -0.92 -3.17
N ASP A 189 8.05 -0.13 -2.20
CA ASP A 189 7.16 -0.56 -1.13
C ASP A 189 6.00 0.42 -0.90
N VAL A 190 4.95 -0.07 -0.24
CA VAL A 190 3.61 0.54 -0.17
C VAL A 190 3.16 0.80 1.26
N TRP A 191 4.10 0.98 2.19
CA TRP A 191 3.80 1.39 3.56
C TRP A 191 3.72 2.92 3.74
N ALA A 192 4.09 3.68 2.71
CA ALA A 192 3.85 5.12 2.58
C ALA A 192 3.56 5.46 1.10
N LEU A 193 2.50 6.24 0.88
CA LEU A 193 2.07 6.67 -0.46
C LEU A 193 1.58 8.13 -0.41
N TYR A 194 1.73 8.88 -1.49
CA TYR A 194 1.13 10.20 -1.67
C TYR A 194 0.49 10.33 -3.05
N SER A 195 -0.62 11.08 -3.09
CA SER A 195 -1.24 11.53 -4.33
C SER A 195 -1.97 12.85 -4.12
N PRO A 196 -2.05 13.75 -5.12
CA PRO A 196 -3.12 14.73 -5.13
C PRO A 196 -4.47 14.02 -5.43
N PRO A 197 -5.61 14.60 -5.01
CA PRO A 197 -6.91 14.02 -5.31
C PRO A 197 -7.14 13.99 -6.83
N GLY A 198 -7.68 12.88 -7.33
CA GLY A 198 -8.04 12.70 -8.73
C GLY A 198 -6.87 12.37 -9.67
N HIS A 199 -5.67 12.10 -9.16
CA HIS A 199 -4.50 11.84 -10.00
C HIS A 199 -4.66 10.60 -10.90
N ALA A 200 -4.29 10.73 -12.18
CA ALA A 200 -4.43 9.67 -13.18
C ALA A 200 -3.63 8.40 -12.84
N ALA A 201 -2.41 8.56 -12.30
CA ALA A 201 -1.61 7.43 -11.80
C ALA A 201 -2.39 6.58 -10.79
N PHE A 202 -2.98 7.20 -9.75
CA PHE A 202 -3.71 6.46 -8.71
C PHE A 202 -5.02 5.86 -9.20
N LYS A 203 -5.69 6.48 -10.18
CA LYS A 203 -6.79 5.84 -10.90
C LYS A 203 -6.32 4.54 -11.53
N THR A 204 -5.20 4.58 -12.25
CA THR A 204 -4.63 3.41 -12.92
C THR A 204 -4.16 2.35 -11.94
N MET A 205 -3.53 2.73 -10.82
CA MET A 205 -3.21 1.79 -9.72
C MET A 205 -4.46 1.08 -9.23
N LEU A 206 -5.53 1.82 -8.95
CA LEU A 206 -6.79 1.28 -8.46
C LEU A 206 -7.43 0.31 -9.47
N LEU A 207 -7.53 0.71 -10.74
CA LEU A 207 -8.11 -0.12 -11.79
C LEU A 207 -7.27 -1.37 -12.08
N SER A 208 -5.93 -1.23 -12.09
CA SER A 208 -5.00 -2.36 -12.19
C SER A 208 -5.21 -3.34 -11.03
N TYR A 209 -5.32 -2.82 -9.80
CA TYR A 209 -5.52 -3.64 -8.61
C TYR A 209 -6.80 -4.46 -8.72
N VAL A 210 -7.91 -3.79 -9.07
CA VAL A 210 -9.23 -4.43 -9.22
C VAL A 210 -9.21 -5.47 -10.34
N SER A 211 -8.64 -5.13 -11.51
CA SER A 211 -8.52 -6.04 -12.64
C SER A 211 -7.73 -7.30 -12.28
N ARG A 212 -6.56 -7.14 -11.65
CA ARG A 212 -5.71 -8.26 -11.23
C ARG A 212 -6.35 -9.08 -10.11
N ALA A 213 -7.00 -8.46 -9.14
CA ALA A 213 -7.75 -9.16 -8.10
C ALA A 213 -8.87 -10.04 -8.70
N ASN A 214 -9.58 -9.52 -9.70
CA ASN A 214 -10.59 -10.27 -10.44
C ASN A 214 -9.98 -11.45 -11.23
N ARG A 215 -8.86 -11.23 -11.93
CA ARG A 215 -8.14 -12.28 -12.68
C ARG A 215 -7.63 -13.39 -11.76
N MET A 216 -7.16 -13.05 -10.55
CA MET A 216 -6.72 -14.01 -9.54
C MET A 216 -7.87 -14.74 -8.84
N GLY A 217 -9.13 -14.43 -9.17
CA GLY A 217 -10.29 -15.00 -8.49
C GLY A 217 -10.40 -14.61 -7.02
N LEU A 218 -9.74 -13.51 -6.59
CA LEU A 218 -9.87 -12.97 -5.23
C LEU A 218 -11.25 -12.34 -4.99
N ASN A 219 -12.01 -12.11 -6.07
CA ASN A 219 -13.39 -11.64 -6.08
C ASN A 219 -14.43 -12.78 -6.17
N GLN A 220 -14.00 -14.05 -6.04
CA GLN A 220 -14.87 -15.22 -6.18
C GLN A 220 -15.00 -15.98 -4.86
N THR A 221 -16.12 -16.69 -4.72
CA THR A 221 -16.41 -17.52 -3.55
C THR A 221 -15.62 -18.82 -3.52
N ARG A 222 -15.23 -19.31 -4.69
CA ARG A 222 -14.30 -20.42 -4.89
C ARG A 222 -13.32 -19.98 -5.96
N THR A 223 -12.03 -20.00 -5.66
CA THR A 223 -11.02 -19.76 -6.69
C THR A 223 -11.00 -20.98 -7.61
N PRO A 224 -11.17 -20.81 -8.94
CA PRO A 224 -11.14 -21.95 -9.85
C PRO A 224 -9.78 -22.66 -9.72
N ALA A 225 -9.79 -23.99 -9.65
CA ALA A 225 -8.56 -24.82 -9.59
C ALA A 225 -7.56 -24.49 -10.71
N ASN A 226 -8.07 -23.89 -11.80
CA ASN A 226 -7.36 -23.60 -13.04
C ASN A 226 -6.62 -22.24 -13.00
N VAL A 227 -6.83 -21.40 -11.98
CA VAL A 227 -6.17 -20.08 -11.92
C VAL A 227 -4.67 -20.21 -11.59
N PHE A 228 -4.27 -21.31 -10.93
CA PHE A 228 -2.89 -21.53 -10.48
C PHE A 228 -2.23 -22.76 -11.09
N SER A 229 -2.76 -23.33 -12.17
CA SER A 229 -2.31 -24.63 -12.68
C SER A 229 -0.82 -24.71 -13.09
N LYS A 230 -0.08 -23.59 -13.09
CA LYS A 230 1.38 -23.56 -13.18
C LYS A 230 1.98 -22.47 -12.29
N ILE A 231 2.49 -22.85 -11.12
CA ILE A 231 3.44 -22.03 -10.36
C ILE A 231 4.81 -22.71 -10.50
N GLY A 232 5.55 -22.35 -11.56
CA GLY A 232 6.75 -23.10 -11.94
C GLY A 232 6.41 -24.46 -12.59
N ASP A 233 7.26 -25.47 -12.36
CA ASP A 233 7.04 -26.85 -12.83
C ASP A 233 6.03 -27.64 -11.98
N GLU A 234 5.48 -27.04 -10.92
CA GLU A 234 4.48 -27.67 -10.05
C GLU A 234 3.06 -27.30 -10.49
N GLU A 235 2.27 -28.32 -10.85
CA GLU A 235 0.84 -28.18 -11.07
C GLU A 235 0.13 -27.98 -9.73
N VAL A 236 -0.32 -26.75 -9.45
CA VAL A 236 -1.12 -26.46 -8.26
C VAL A 236 -2.58 -26.74 -8.56
N HIS A 237 -3.00 -28.00 -8.41
CA HIS A 237 -4.41 -28.38 -8.52
C HIS A 237 -5.13 -28.19 -7.17
N GLY A 238 -6.21 -27.40 -7.17
CA GLY A 238 -7.27 -27.51 -6.16
C GLY A 238 -7.00 -26.93 -4.77
N VAL A 239 -6.00 -26.05 -4.59
CA VAL A 239 -5.73 -25.42 -3.30
C VAL A 239 -6.82 -24.40 -2.95
N ASP A 240 -7.53 -24.61 -1.84
CA ASP A 240 -8.43 -23.59 -1.30
C ASP A 240 -7.57 -22.49 -0.63
N LEU A 241 -7.43 -21.35 -1.33
CA LEU A 241 -6.69 -20.16 -0.86
C LEU A 241 -7.12 -19.66 0.53
N LEU A 242 -8.26 -20.11 1.03
CA LEU A 242 -8.90 -19.63 2.25
C LEU A 242 -8.75 -20.62 3.41
N GLN A 243 -8.76 -21.92 3.13
CA GLN A 243 -8.82 -22.96 4.17
C GLN A 243 -7.47 -23.63 4.42
N ASP A 244 -6.68 -23.87 3.39
CA ASP A 244 -5.42 -24.60 3.52
C ASP A 244 -4.29 -23.68 3.96
N ARG A 245 -3.33 -24.20 4.75
CA ARG A 245 -2.16 -23.42 5.16
C ARG A 245 -1.37 -22.92 3.96
N GLU A 246 -1.11 -23.81 3.01
CA GLU A 246 -0.43 -23.51 1.75
C GLU A 246 -1.24 -22.51 0.93
N GLY A 247 -2.57 -22.67 0.87
CA GLY A 247 -3.48 -21.71 0.24
C GLY A 247 -3.40 -20.31 0.84
N ARG A 248 -3.33 -20.19 2.17
CA ARG A 248 -3.16 -18.90 2.85
C ARG A 248 -1.80 -18.26 2.59
N GLU A 249 -0.73 -19.05 2.56
CA GLU A 249 0.62 -18.58 2.25
C GLU A 249 0.70 -18.06 0.80
N LEU A 250 0.18 -18.84 -0.15
CA LEU A 250 0.04 -18.44 -1.55
C LEU A 250 -0.79 -17.16 -1.69
N ARG A 251 -1.98 -17.11 -1.07
CA ARG A 251 -2.84 -15.92 -1.06
C ARG A 251 -2.11 -14.69 -0.54
N ASN A 252 -1.39 -14.80 0.58
CA ASN A 252 -0.64 -13.68 1.15
C ASN A 252 0.47 -13.20 0.21
N LYS A 253 1.17 -14.13 -0.48
CA LYS A 253 2.16 -13.82 -1.52
C LYS A 253 1.51 -13.11 -2.71
N LEU A 254 0.35 -13.58 -3.19
CA LEU A 254 -0.39 -12.94 -4.29
C LEU A 254 -0.79 -11.51 -3.93
N ILE A 255 -1.34 -11.30 -2.72
CA ILE A 255 -1.75 -9.99 -2.22
C ILE A 255 -0.58 -8.99 -2.18
N GLY A 256 0.58 -9.41 -1.66
CA GLY A 256 1.75 -8.53 -1.56
C GLY A 256 2.26 -8.06 -2.92
N ASN A 257 2.20 -8.93 -3.93
CA ASN A 257 2.65 -8.61 -5.29
C ASN A 257 1.60 -7.80 -6.07
N LEU A 258 0.32 -8.03 -5.79
CA LEU A 258 -0.80 -7.34 -6.42
C LEU A 258 -0.66 -5.81 -6.27
N ILE A 259 -0.48 -5.31 -5.05
CA ILE A 259 -0.36 -3.86 -4.81
C ILE A 259 0.90 -3.26 -5.44
N ILE A 260 2.05 -3.94 -5.34
CA ILE A 260 3.33 -3.48 -5.93
C ILE A 260 3.18 -3.33 -7.44
N ARG A 261 2.60 -4.34 -8.11
CA ARG A 261 2.41 -4.29 -9.57
C ARG A 261 1.47 -3.17 -9.98
N SER A 262 0.37 -3.01 -9.25
CA SER A 262 -0.58 -1.92 -9.51
C SER A 262 0.05 -0.54 -9.34
N VAL A 263 0.96 -0.37 -8.37
CA VAL A 263 1.72 0.88 -8.22
C VAL A 263 2.60 1.14 -9.45
N TYR A 264 3.36 0.15 -9.93
CA TYR A 264 4.13 0.34 -11.17
C TYR A 264 3.25 0.74 -12.35
N ASP A 265 2.13 0.04 -12.57
CA ASP A 265 1.20 0.35 -13.67
C ASP A 265 0.72 1.81 -13.59
N GLY A 266 0.46 2.31 -12.38
CA GLY A 266 0.08 3.70 -12.17
C GLY A 266 1.20 4.70 -12.39
N LEU A 267 2.40 4.44 -11.90
CA LEU A 267 3.54 5.35 -12.08
C LEU A 267 3.94 5.46 -13.55
N LEU A 268 3.83 4.37 -14.30
CA LEU A 268 4.14 4.33 -15.73
C LEU A 268 3.21 5.21 -16.59
N VAL A 269 2.02 5.59 -16.10
CA VAL A 269 1.13 6.54 -16.78
C VAL A 269 1.82 7.88 -17.05
N ASN A 270 2.72 8.28 -16.15
CA ASN A 270 3.42 9.55 -16.24
C ASN A 270 4.83 9.42 -16.87
N CYS A 271 5.25 8.21 -17.24
CA CYS A 271 6.55 7.95 -17.84
C CYS A 271 6.40 7.86 -19.36
N SER A 272 7.14 8.68 -20.10
CA SER A 272 7.13 8.61 -21.57
C SER A 272 7.81 7.35 -22.09
N ASN A 273 8.71 6.76 -21.30
CA ASN A 273 9.41 5.50 -21.59
C ASN A 273 9.49 4.64 -20.32
N LEU A 274 9.60 3.32 -20.48
CA LEU A 274 9.87 2.37 -19.40
C LEU A 274 11.32 2.50 -18.91
N ASP A 275 11.60 3.58 -18.20
CA ASP A 275 12.92 3.91 -17.66
C ASP A 275 12.88 3.88 -16.12
N GLY A 276 13.70 3.01 -15.53
CA GLY A 276 13.81 2.85 -14.08
C GLY A 276 14.24 4.13 -13.38
N GLU A 277 15.06 4.98 -14.03
CA GLU A 277 15.47 6.27 -13.47
C GLU A 277 14.29 7.26 -13.38
N GLN A 278 13.40 7.25 -14.38
CA GLN A 278 12.20 8.08 -14.35
C GLN A 278 11.24 7.64 -13.22
N LEU A 279 11.12 6.34 -12.98
CA LEU A 279 10.31 5.81 -11.89
C LEU A 279 10.86 6.22 -10.51
N ALA A 280 12.18 6.29 -10.35
CA ALA A 280 12.82 6.72 -9.11
C ALA A 280 12.45 8.17 -8.72
N ASN A 281 12.14 9.04 -9.70
CA ASN A 281 11.68 10.41 -9.43
C ASN A 281 10.31 10.48 -8.73
N TYR A 282 9.52 9.40 -8.80
CA TYR A 282 8.25 9.27 -8.09
C TYR A 282 8.41 8.56 -6.75
N ALA A 283 9.63 8.37 -6.26
CA ALA A 283 9.86 7.64 -5.03
C ALA A 283 10.54 8.48 -3.95
N TRP A 284 10.24 8.15 -2.69
CA TRP A 284 11.02 8.59 -1.55
C TRP A 284 12.12 7.56 -1.27
N PRO A 285 13.40 7.95 -1.33
CA PRO A 285 14.49 7.05 -1.04
C PRO A 285 14.43 6.59 0.42
N THR A 286 14.79 5.33 0.65
CA THR A 286 14.98 4.79 2.00
C THR A 286 16.44 4.60 2.31
N LEU A 287 16.78 4.86 3.57
CA LEU A 287 18.08 4.57 4.14
C LEU A 287 17.93 3.49 5.21
N PRO A 288 18.90 2.58 5.36
CA PRO A 288 18.98 1.72 6.53
C PRO A 288 19.03 2.58 7.80
N LEU A 289 18.23 2.22 8.81
CA LEU A 289 18.29 2.91 10.09
C LEU A 289 19.61 2.54 10.81
N ALA A 290 20.37 3.56 11.23
CA ALA A 290 21.62 3.38 11.97
C ALA A 290 21.42 2.47 13.19
N GLN A 291 22.37 1.57 13.48
CA GLN A 291 22.24 0.61 14.59
C GLN A 291 22.00 1.29 15.94
N SER A 292 22.62 2.45 16.18
CA SER A 292 22.44 3.27 17.38
C SER A 292 21.02 3.81 17.58
N ASP A 293 20.23 3.85 16.51
CA ASP A 293 18.83 4.31 16.52
C ASP A 293 17.83 3.16 16.48
N LYS A 294 18.29 1.90 16.37
CA LYS A 294 17.43 0.73 16.45
C LYS A 294 17.05 0.44 17.90
N GLN A 295 15.77 0.13 18.14
CA GLN A 295 15.32 -0.37 19.45
C GLN A 295 15.76 -1.80 19.71
N ASN A 296 15.96 -2.58 18.63
CA ASN A 296 16.46 -3.94 18.67
C ASN A 296 17.48 -4.12 17.53
N PRO A 297 18.71 -4.60 17.80
CA PRO A 297 19.73 -4.80 16.78
C PRO A 297 19.31 -5.74 15.65
N ASP A 298 18.45 -6.73 15.94
CA ASP A 298 17.98 -7.74 14.98
C ASP A 298 16.82 -7.23 14.09
N GLU A 299 16.33 -6.01 14.32
CA GLU A 299 15.27 -5.44 13.51
C GLU A 299 15.82 -4.83 12.20
N HIS A 300 15.28 -5.29 11.08
CA HIS A 300 15.40 -4.56 9.82
C HIS A 300 14.49 -3.33 9.87
N SER A 301 15.08 -2.14 9.75
CA SER A 301 14.35 -0.87 9.79
C SER A 301 14.83 0.04 8.68
N LEU A 302 13.87 0.59 7.94
CA LEU A 302 14.10 1.54 6.86
C LEU A 302 13.59 2.91 7.26
N PHE A 303 14.33 3.95 6.88
CA PHE A 303 14.04 5.35 7.20
C PHE A 303 13.80 6.12 5.91
N VAL A 304 12.75 6.95 5.86
CA VAL A 304 12.53 7.93 4.78
C VAL A 304 12.89 9.31 5.31
N PRO A 305 14.07 9.86 4.97
CA PRO A 305 14.56 11.11 5.55
C PRO A 305 13.66 12.31 5.28
N SER A 306 13.12 12.40 4.06
CA SER A 306 12.25 13.49 3.62
C SER A 306 10.94 13.57 4.40
N LEU A 307 10.47 12.46 4.96
CA LEU A 307 9.25 12.39 5.75
C LEU A 307 9.52 12.27 7.26
N GLY A 308 10.74 11.94 7.67
CA GLY A 308 11.09 11.71 9.07
C GLY A 308 10.47 10.44 9.67
N ILE A 309 10.10 9.46 8.84
CA ILE A 309 9.40 8.24 9.25
C ILE A 309 10.27 6.99 9.09
N VAL A 310 10.04 6.00 9.94
CA VAL A 310 10.73 4.70 9.97
C VAL A 310 9.72 3.58 9.80
N LYS A 311 10.06 2.57 9.02
CA LYS A 311 9.34 1.30 8.96
C LYS A 311 10.19 0.20 9.57
N THR A 312 9.65 -0.51 10.56
CA THR A 312 10.29 -1.68 11.16
C THR A 312 9.63 -2.94 10.63
N TYR A 313 10.43 -3.90 10.17
CA TYR A 313 9.98 -5.20 9.67
C TYR A 313 10.27 -6.29 10.71
N ARG A 314 9.22 -6.73 11.41
CA ARG A 314 9.29 -7.89 12.32
C ARG A 314 8.66 -9.09 11.66
N ASN A 315 9.44 -10.15 11.40
CA ASN A 315 8.95 -11.44 10.90
C ASN A 315 8.09 -11.34 9.62
N THR A 316 8.35 -10.37 8.75
CA THR A 316 7.63 -10.24 7.47
C THR A 316 8.29 -11.12 6.41
N TRP A 317 7.50 -11.65 5.47
CA TRP A 317 8.00 -12.42 4.31
C TRP A 317 9.08 -11.68 3.51
N ARG A 318 9.13 -10.34 3.60
CA ARG A 318 10.16 -9.49 2.99
C ARG A 318 11.55 -9.68 3.58
N ASN A 319 11.67 -10.16 4.82
CA ASN A 319 12.96 -10.47 5.45
C ASN A 319 13.60 -11.75 4.88
N GLN A 320 12.93 -12.45 3.96
CA GLN A 320 13.43 -13.68 3.34
C GLN A 320 13.95 -13.45 1.91
N VAL A 321 13.72 -12.27 1.33
CA VAL A 321 14.03 -11.94 -0.07
C VAL A 321 15.12 -10.86 -0.20
N LEU A 322 15.39 -10.12 0.89
CA LEU A 322 16.56 -9.25 1.05
C LEU A 322 17.69 -10.03 1.72
#